data_AF-A0A8D3WZB0-F1
#
_entry.id   AF-A0A8D3WZB0-F1
#
_cell.length_a   1.000
_cell.length_b   1.000
_cell.length_c   1.000
_cell.angle_alpha   90.00
_cell.angle_beta   90.00
_cell.angle_gamma   90.00
#
_symmetry.space_group_name_H-M   'P 1'
#
loop_
_entity.id
_entity.type
_entity.pdbx_description
1 polymer ?
#
loop_
_entity_poly.entity_id
_entity_poly.type
_entity_poly.pdbx_seq_one_letter_code
_entity_poly.pdbx_strand_id
1 'polypeptide(L)'
;MKDILLILLLQLIYVPILTLRTIFLVKGMSMYASVFGFVEALIYVFGLSLVFSGDQSTLAMVVYAVGFGVGIILGSYIESRLAIGYTTFLVNLMTKNEELINRLRQEGFGVTVYQGEGRDSARYRLDILTKRSREEELLAFIEEYEPRAFIISYEPRKFKGGFLLKAMKKQKQKQKAKADITSTK
;
A
#
# COMPACT_ATOMS: atom_id res chain seq x y z
N MET A 1 35.95 -12.57 -2.99
CA MET A 1 35.04 -12.25 -1.86
C MET A 1 34.47 -10.85 -1.94
N LYS A 2 35.28 -9.81 -2.17
CA LYS A 2 34.78 -8.43 -2.33
C LYS A 2 33.74 -8.29 -3.45
N ASP A 3 33.97 -8.94 -4.59
CA ASP A 3 33.07 -8.87 -5.75
C ASP A 3 31.70 -9.51 -5.46
N ILE A 4 31.68 -10.64 -4.75
CA ILE A 4 30.45 -11.33 -4.34
C ILE A 4 29.62 -10.46 -3.39
N LEU A 5 30.27 -9.76 -2.46
CA LEU A 5 29.58 -8.84 -1.54
C LEU A 5 28.99 -7.63 -2.29
N LEU A 6 29.69 -7.17 -3.32
CA LEU A 6 29.27 -6.07 -4.18
C LEU A 6 28.05 -6.48 -5.03
N ILE A 7 28.05 -7.70 -5.59
CA ILE A 7 26.89 -8.27 -6.30
C ILE A 7 25.67 -8.34 -5.36
N LEU A 8 25.87 -8.79 -4.11
CA LEU A 8 24.79 -8.85 -3.13
C LEU A 8 24.21 -7.46 -2.83
N LEU A 9 25.06 -6.47 -2.53
CA LEU A 9 24.64 -5.09 -2.25
C LEU A 9 23.91 -4.46 -3.44
N LEU A 10 24.43 -4.68 -4.65
CA LEU A 10 23.80 -4.21 -5.88
C LEU A 10 22.37 -4.76 -5.99
N GLN A 11 22.15 -6.05 -5.72
CA GLN A 11 20.81 -6.64 -5.76
C GLN A 11 19.88 -6.16 -4.66
N LEU A 12 20.41 -5.90 -3.46
CA LEU A 12 19.65 -5.31 -2.38
C LEU A 12 19.21 -3.86 -2.66
N ILE A 13 19.76 -3.20 -3.69
CA ILE A 13 19.31 -1.87 -4.14
C ILE A 13 18.46 -1.99 -5.40
N TYR A 14 18.91 -2.76 -6.39
CA TYR A 14 18.25 -2.91 -7.68
C TYR A 14 16.86 -3.53 -7.55
N VAL A 15 16.73 -4.64 -6.82
CA VAL A 15 15.50 -5.42 -6.79
C VAL A 15 14.37 -4.74 -6.03
N PRO A 16 14.62 -4.02 -4.90
CA PRO A 16 13.60 -3.18 -4.31
C PRO A 16 13.08 -2.09 -5.25
N ILE A 17 13.97 -1.45 -6.04
CA ILE A 17 13.59 -0.42 -7.01
C ILE A 17 12.72 -1.02 -8.13
N LEU A 18 13.13 -2.18 -8.67
CA LEU A 18 12.37 -2.97 -9.63
C LEU A 18 10.97 -3.32 -9.10
N THR A 19 10.91 -3.73 -7.82
CA THR A 19 9.66 -4.09 -7.14
C THR A 19 8.76 -2.86 -6.98
N LEU A 20 9.29 -1.74 -6.50
CA LEU A 20 8.55 -0.49 -6.33
C LEU A 20 8.00 0.02 -7.67
N ARG A 21 8.84 0.08 -8.72
CA ARG A 21 8.40 0.43 -10.08
C ARG A 21 7.19 -0.40 -10.50
N THR A 22 7.28 -1.72 -10.33
CA THR A 22 6.23 -2.67 -10.72
C THR A 22 4.94 -2.41 -9.94
N ILE A 23 5.02 -2.15 -8.64
CA ILE A 23 3.84 -1.84 -7.82
C ILE A 23 3.22 -0.50 -8.25
N PHE A 24 4.01 0.54 -8.49
CA PHE A 24 3.50 1.82 -8.99
C PHE A 24 2.81 1.68 -10.35
N LEU A 25 3.31 0.81 -11.23
CA LEU A 25 2.69 0.51 -12.52
C LEU A 25 1.32 -0.15 -12.34
N VAL A 26 1.22 -1.18 -11.48
CA VAL A 26 -0.04 -1.88 -11.17
C VAL A 26 -1.06 -0.94 -10.51
N LYS A 27 -0.59 0.01 -9.68
CA LYS A 27 -1.42 1.05 -9.04
C LYS A 27 -1.81 2.19 -10.00
N GLY A 28 -1.40 2.14 -11.27
CA GLY A 28 -1.71 3.18 -12.27
C GLY A 28 -1.00 4.51 -12.05
N MET A 29 0.03 4.54 -11.20
CA MET A 29 0.82 5.72 -10.86
C MET A 29 1.99 5.87 -11.84
N SER A 30 1.67 6.09 -13.12
CA SER A 30 2.62 6.06 -14.23
C SER A 30 3.83 7.00 -14.04
N MET A 31 3.63 8.21 -13.54
CA MET A 31 4.72 9.17 -13.32
C MET A 31 5.78 8.62 -12.34
N TYR A 32 5.35 8.05 -11.22
CA TYR A 32 6.26 7.44 -10.25
C TYR A 32 6.92 6.19 -10.83
N ALA A 33 6.14 5.35 -11.52
CA ALA A 33 6.68 4.18 -12.21
C ALA A 33 7.77 4.57 -13.24
N SER A 34 7.60 5.65 -13.99
CA SER A 34 8.61 6.15 -14.93
C SER A 34 9.89 6.62 -14.24
N VAL A 35 9.78 7.33 -13.11
CA VAL A 35 10.97 7.78 -12.34
C VAL A 35 11.74 6.56 -11.80
N PHE A 36 11.06 5.61 -11.17
CA PHE A 36 11.71 4.40 -10.68
C PHE A 36 12.28 3.55 -11.83
N GLY A 37 11.59 3.48 -12.97
CA GLY A 37 12.09 2.77 -14.15
C GLY A 37 13.33 3.42 -14.77
N PHE A 38 13.43 4.75 -14.73
CA PHE A 38 14.64 5.46 -15.16
C PHE A 38 15.83 5.16 -14.24
N VAL A 39 15.62 5.24 -12.91
CA VAL A 39 16.65 4.90 -11.93
C VAL A 39 17.06 3.44 -12.04
N GLU A 40 16.09 2.54 -12.21
CA GLU A 40 16.33 1.12 -12.45
C GLU A 40 17.19 0.90 -13.69
N ALA A 41 16.90 1.58 -14.81
CA ALA A 41 17.67 1.43 -16.04
C ALA A 41 19.13 1.86 -15.85
N LEU A 42 19.39 2.95 -15.11
CA LEU A 42 20.75 3.37 -14.77
C LEU A 42 21.46 2.29 -13.94
N ILE A 43 20.83 1.83 -12.85
CA ILE A 43 21.41 0.79 -11.98
C ILE A 43 21.65 -0.49 -12.77
N TYR A 44 20.74 -0.85 -13.67
CA TYR A 44 20.88 -2.04 -14.50
C TYR A 44 22.09 -1.95 -15.43
N VAL A 45 22.29 -0.84 -16.14
CA VAL A 45 23.43 -0.67 -17.06
C VAL A 45 24.77 -0.74 -16.29
N PHE A 46 24.91 0.00 -15.19
CA PHE A 46 26.14 -0.02 -14.39
C PHE A 46 26.35 -1.34 -13.66
N GLY A 47 25.27 -1.90 -13.12
CA GLY A 47 25.28 -3.15 -12.38
C GLY A 47 25.61 -4.36 -13.25
N LEU A 48 25.05 -4.41 -14.48
CA LEU A 48 25.33 -5.47 -15.43
C LEU A 48 26.82 -5.51 -15.79
N SER A 49 27.44 -4.36 -16.04
CA SER A 49 28.88 -4.28 -16.30
C SER A 49 29.70 -4.85 -15.14
N LEU A 50 29.31 -4.54 -13.89
CA LEU A 50 30.03 -4.98 -12.70
C LEU A 50 29.89 -6.49 -12.43
N VAL A 51 28.70 -7.04 -12.64
CA VAL A 51 28.43 -8.49 -12.49
C VAL A 51 29.17 -9.29 -13.56
N PHE A 52 29.13 -8.84 -14.82
CA PHE A 52 29.74 -9.58 -15.93
C PHE A 52 31.26 -9.46 -16.00
N SER A 53 31.84 -8.39 -15.45
CA SER A 53 33.30 -8.21 -15.38
C SER A 53 33.95 -8.94 -14.21
N GLY A 54 33.16 -9.47 -13.26
CA GLY A 54 33.64 -10.21 -12.10
C GLY A 54 33.81 -11.72 -12.35
N ASP A 55 34.30 -12.42 -11.33
CA ASP A 55 34.44 -13.89 -11.36
C ASP A 55 33.07 -14.58 -11.46
N GLN A 56 32.81 -15.22 -12.61
CA GLN A 56 31.60 -16.01 -12.88
C GLN A 56 31.61 -17.39 -12.21
N SER A 57 31.97 -17.43 -10.92
CA SER A 57 31.92 -18.65 -10.12
C SER A 57 30.47 -19.07 -9.84
N THR A 58 30.23 -20.37 -9.67
CA THR A 58 28.91 -20.90 -9.27
C THR A 58 28.42 -20.25 -7.98
N LEU A 59 29.32 -19.93 -7.04
CA LEU A 59 28.99 -19.25 -5.81
C LEU A 59 28.44 -17.82 -6.06
N ALA A 60 29.04 -17.07 -6.98
CA ALA A 60 28.58 -15.73 -7.33
C ALA A 60 27.15 -15.75 -7.92
N MET A 61 26.84 -16.76 -8.74
CA MET A 61 25.49 -16.95 -9.30
C MET A 61 24.46 -17.28 -8.20
N VAL A 62 24.83 -18.12 -7.24
CA VAL A 62 23.97 -18.44 -6.08
C VAL A 62 23.71 -17.18 -5.25
N VAL A 63 24.75 -16.40 -4.95
CA VAL A 63 24.60 -15.14 -4.20
C VAL A 63 23.74 -14.12 -4.94
N TYR A 64 23.87 -14.03 -6.27
CA TYR A 64 22.99 -13.21 -7.09
C TYR A 64 21.52 -13.63 -6.95
N ALA A 65 21.22 -14.92 -7.04
CA ALA A 65 19.85 -15.45 -6.90
C ALA A 65 19.28 -15.23 -5.50
N VAL A 66 20.08 -15.46 -4.45
CA VAL A 66 19.68 -15.19 -3.05
C VAL A 66 19.46 -13.71 -2.83
N GLY A 67 20.39 -12.86 -3.28
CA GLY A 67 20.26 -11.40 -3.19
C GLY A 67 19.00 -10.90 -3.89
N PHE A 68 18.62 -11.50 -5.02
CA PHE A 68 17.38 -11.19 -5.71
C PHE A 68 16.15 -11.55 -4.86
N GLY A 69 16.09 -12.77 -4.30
CA GLY A 69 15.00 -13.17 -3.41
C GLY A 69 14.86 -12.28 -2.17
N VAL A 70 15.97 -11.97 -1.51
CA VAL A 70 15.98 -11.05 -0.35
C VAL A 70 15.56 -9.65 -0.76
N GLY A 71 16.01 -9.18 -1.92
CA GLY A 71 15.63 -7.88 -2.47
C GLY A 71 14.12 -7.75 -2.73
N ILE A 72 13.44 -8.82 -3.14
CA ILE A 72 11.97 -8.83 -3.29
C ILE A 72 11.30 -8.64 -1.93
N ILE A 73 11.73 -9.38 -0.91
CA ILE A 73 11.19 -9.27 0.46
C ILE A 73 11.38 -7.84 0.97
N LEU A 74 12.57 -7.28 0.76
CA LEU A 74 12.87 -5.91 1.17
C LEU A 74 12.03 -4.87 0.41
N GLY A 75 11.88 -5.02 -0.91
CA GLY A 75 11.03 -4.18 -1.73
C GLY A 75 9.56 -4.22 -1.32
N SER A 76 9.05 -5.43 -1.02
CA SER A 76 7.69 -5.62 -0.51
C SER A 76 7.50 -4.98 0.86
N TYR A 77 8.49 -5.11 1.75
CA TYR A 77 8.46 -4.46 3.06
C TYR A 77 8.43 -2.92 2.93
N ILE A 78 9.26 -2.34 2.06
CA ILE A 78 9.25 -0.90 1.79
C ILE A 78 7.88 -0.47 1.27
N GLU A 79 7.29 -1.22 0.33
CA GLU A 79 5.95 -0.89 -0.18
C GLU A 79 4.87 -0.93 0.91
N SER A 80 4.89 -1.96 1.77
CA SER A 80 3.92 -2.09 2.85
C SER A 80 3.97 -0.87 3.79
N ARG A 81 5.18 -0.36 4.08
CA ARG A 81 5.41 0.83 4.89
C ARG A 81 4.99 2.12 4.22
N LEU A 82 5.05 2.20 2.89
CA LEU A 82 4.54 3.37 2.16
C LEU A 82 3.02 3.48 2.23
N ALA A 83 2.31 2.38 2.56
CA ALA A 83 0.87 2.33 2.79
C ALA A 83 0.06 3.07 1.71
N ILE A 84 0.47 2.88 0.45
CA ILE A 84 -0.04 3.66 -0.69
C ILE A 84 -1.40 3.13 -1.10
N GLY A 85 -2.37 4.03 -1.17
CA GLY A 85 -3.67 3.77 -1.80
C GLY A 85 -4.81 3.73 -0.79
N TYR A 86 -5.89 3.09 -1.22
CA TYR A 86 -7.12 2.93 -0.46
C TYR A 86 -7.58 1.49 -0.60
N THR A 87 -8.33 1.06 0.39
CA THR A 87 -8.93 -0.27 0.43
C THR A 87 -10.38 -0.10 0.86
N THR A 88 -11.25 -0.84 0.19
CA THR A 88 -12.65 -0.95 0.55
C THR A 88 -12.83 -2.21 1.38
N PHE A 89 -13.43 -2.07 2.55
CA PHE A 89 -13.83 -3.16 3.42
C PHE A 89 -15.34 -3.35 3.33
N LEU A 90 -15.75 -4.60 3.17
CA LEU A 90 -17.11 -5.07 3.34
C LEU A 90 -17.16 -5.85 4.64
N VAL A 91 -17.83 -5.30 5.64
CA VAL A 91 -17.95 -5.89 6.97
C VAL A 91 -19.38 -6.41 7.13
N ASN A 92 -19.56 -7.73 7.16
CA ASN A 92 -20.87 -8.34 7.31
C ASN A 92 -21.16 -8.59 8.80
N LEU A 93 -22.31 -8.10 9.25
CA LEU A 93 -22.77 -8.16 10.62
C LEU A 93 -24.08 -8.95 10.71
N MET A 94 -24.24 -9.67 11.83
CA MET A 94 -25.45 -10.45 12.12
C MET A 94 -26.61 -9.54 12.52
N THR A 95 -26.31 -8.44 13.21
CA THR A 95 -27.25 -7.44 13.74
C THR A 95 -26.76 -6.03 13.42
N LYS A 96 -27.66 -5.04 13.49
CA LYS A 96 -27.30 -3.65 13.27
C LYS A 96 -26.59 -3.09 14.51
N ASN A 97 -25.27 -3.12 14.52
CA ASN A 97 -24.47 -2.55 15.60
C ASN A 97 -24.30 -1.03 15.40
N GLU A 98 -25.25 -0.25 15.94
CA GLU A 98 -25.21 1.21 15.87
C GLU A 98 -24.02 1.82 16.61
N GLU A 99 -23.52 1.15 17.64
CA GLU A 99 -22.38 1.62 18.43
C GLU A 99 -21.10 1.62 17.56
N LEU A 100 -20.80 0.50 16.91
CA LEU A 100 -19.70 0.38 15.95
C LEU A 100 -19.84 1.40 14.81
N ILE A 101 -21.03 1.52 14.22
CA ILE A 101 -21.29 2.44 13.11
C ILE A 101 -21.01 3.89 13.53
N ASN A 102 -21.49 4.29 14.71
CA ASN A 102 -21.29 5.64 15.22
C ASN A 102 -19.83 5.90 15.59
N ARG A 103 -19.16 4.93 16.22
CA ARG A 103 -17.75 5.02 16.57
C ARG A 103 -16.88 5.21 15.33
N LEU A 104 -17.08 4.39 14.31
CA LEU A 104 -16.35 4.50 13.03
C LEU A 104 -16.56 5.87 12.37
N ARG A 105 -17.79 6.40 12.39
CA ARG A 105 -18.09 7.73 11.84
C ARG A 105 -17.43 8.85 12.64
N GLN A 106 -17.37 8.75 13.96
CA GLN A 106 -16.70 9.71 14.84
C GLN A 106 -15.19 9.75 14.57
N GLU A 107 -14.57 8.58 14.35
CA GLU A 107 -13.16 8.44 13.97
C GLU A 107 -12.88 8.81 12.50
N GLY A 108 -13.90 9.33 11.80
CA GLY A 108 -13.79 9.90 10.47
C GLY A 108 -13.78 8.86 9.34
N PHE A 109 -14.16 7.61 9.60
CA PHE A 109 -14.37 6.62 8.55
C PHE A 109 -15.70 6.88 7.83
N GLY A 110 -15.66 6.81 6.50
CA GLY A 110 -16.86 6.89 5.67
C GLY A 110 -17.56 5.54 5.64
N VAL A 111 -18.64 5.39 6.41
CA VAL A 111 -19.39 4.14 6.55
C VAL A 111 -20.76 4.25 5.88
N THR A 112 -20.98 3.42 4.86
CA THR A 112 -22.30 3.19 4.26
C THR A 112 -22.87 1.88 4.81
N VAL A 113 -24.13 1.90 5.25
CA VAL A 113 -24.79 0.73 5.84
C VAL A 113 -25.81 0.19 4.86
N TYR A 114 -25.71 -1.10 4.56
CA TYR A 114 -26.68 -1.87 3.80
C TYR A 114 -27.43 -2.82 4.72
N GLN A 115 -28.71 -3.02 4.45
CA GLN A 115 -29.52 -4.09 5.02
C GLN A 115 -29.88 -5.05 3.89
N GLY A 116 -29.71 -6.35 4.13
CA GLY A 116 -30.08 -7.41 3.21
C GLY A 116 -30.73 -8.58 3.95
N GLU A 117 -31.12 -9.59 3.18
CA GLU A 117 -31.71 -10.83 3.70
C GLU A 117 -30.71 -11.96 3.51
N GLY A 118 -30.38 -12.64 4.61
CA GLY A 118 -29.66 -13.91 4.58
C GLY A 118 -30.63 -15.09 4.55
N ARG A 119 -30.08 -16.30 4.50
CA ARG A 119 -30.88 -17.54 4.52
C ARG A 119 -31.85 -17.62 5.71
N ASP A 120 -31.38 -17.21 6.89
CA ASP A 120 -32.08 -17.45 8.15
C ASP A 120 -32.59 -16.15 8.82
N SER A 121 -32.04 -14.98 8.44
CA SER A 121 -32.39 -13.69 9.06
C SER A 121 -31.94 -12.49 8.23
N ALA A 122 -32.40 -11.29 8.59
CA ALA A 122 -31.79 -10.06 8.12
C ALA A 122 -30.27 -10.03 8.44
N ARG A 123 -29.51 -9.40 7.53
CA ARG A 123 -28.06 -9.21 7.62
C ARG A 123 -27.73 -7.76 7.32
N TYR A 124 -26.65 -7.27 7.93
CA TYR A 124 -26.16 -5.92 7.69
C TYR A 124 -24.77 -5.99 7.08
N ARG A 125 -24.47 -5.04 6.20
CA ARG A 125 -23.14 -4.90 5.62
C ARG A 125 -22.68 -3.46 5.70
N LEU A 126 -21.48 -3.25 6.21
CA LEU A 126 -20.82 -1.96 6.20
C LEU A 126 -19.86 -1.91 5.02
N ASP A 127 -20.04 -0.94 4.14
CA ASP A 127 -19.09 -0.63 3.09
C ASP A 127 -18.26 0.57 3.55
N ILE A 128 -16.96 0.32 3.75
CA ILE A 128 -16.03 1.29 4.34
C ILE A 128 -14.86 1.49 3.39
N LEU A 129 -14.70 2.69 2.87
CA LEU A 129 -13.51 3.06 2.09
C LEU A 129 -12.50 3.75 3.02
N THR A 130 -11.33 3.15 3.21
CA THR A 130 -10.28 3.70 4.07
C THR A 130 -8.95 3.85 3.31
N LYS A 131 -8.06 4.69 3.85
CA LYS A 131 -6.67 4.73 3.38
C LYS A 131 -5.96 3.48 3.87
N ARG A 132 -5.03 2.96 3.07
CA ARG A 132 -4.23 1.78 3.45
C ARG A 132 -3.46 1.98 4.75
N SER A 133 -3.07 3.23 5.05
CA SER A 133 -2.42 3.61 6.32
C SER A 133 -3.30 3.53 7.57
N ARG A 134 -4.63 3.37 7.44
CA ARG A 134 -5.60 3.30 8.56
C ARG A 134 -6.32 1.95 8.61
N GLU A 135 -5.81 0.94 7.90
CA GLU A 135 -6.44 -0.39 7.88
C GLU A 135 -6.37 -1.08 9.22
N GLU A 136 -5.20 -1.09 9.86
CA GLU A 136 -5.01 -1.69 11.18
C GLU A 136 -5.92 -1.03 12.22
N GLU A 137 -6.04 0.30 12.18
CA GLU A 137 -6.95 1.05 13.05
C GLU A 137 -8.42 0.67 12.82
N LEU A 138 -8.84 0.57 11.54
CA LEU A 138 -10.20 0.15 11.20
C LEU A 138 -10.49 -1.28 11.68
N LEU A 139 -9.56 -2.20 11.45
CA LEU A 139 -9.68 -3.60 11.86
C LEU A 139 -9.76 -3.74 13.37
N ALA A 140 -8.94 -2.98 14.12
CA ALA A 140 -8.99 -2.97 15.58
C ALA A 140 -10.38 -2.55 16.10
N PHE A 141 -10.98 -1.50 15.54
CA PHE A 141 -12.34 -1.11 15.89
C PHE A 141 -13.37 -2.18 15.53
N ILE A 142 -13.25 -2.85 14.38
CA ILE A 142 -14.20 -3.90 14.03
C ILE A 142 -14.06 -5.10 14.98
N GLU A 143 -12.84 -5.49 15.31
CA GLU A 143 -12.56 -6.63 16.20
C GLU A 143 -13.01 -6.38 17.64
N GLU A 144 -12.85 -5.14 18.14
CA GLU A 144 -13.30 -4.75 19.47
C GLU A 144 -14.83 -4.83 19.63
N TYR A 145 -15.58 -4.32 18.66
CA TYR A 145 -17.05 -4.21 18.76
C TYR A 145 -17.80 -5.41 18.16
N GLU A 146 -17.24 -6.05 17.12
CA GLU A 146 -17.85 -7.15 16.38
C GLU A 146 -16.79 -8.22 15.99
N PRO A 147 -16.26 -8.97 16.97
CA PRO A 147 -15.21 -9.99 16.73
C PRO A 147 -15.68 -11.15 15.83
N ARG A 148 -16.98 -11.30 15.64
CA ARG A 148 -17.58 -12.32 14.75
C ARG A 148 -17.90 -11.77 13.35
N ALA A 149 -17.54 -10.53 13.06
CA ALA A 149 -17.78 -9.93 11.75
C ALA A 149 -17.01 -10.67 10.66
N PHE A 150 -17.66 -10.87 9.52
CA PHE A 150 -17.00 -11.41 8.34
C PHE A 150 -16.55 -10.27 7.42
N ILE A 151 -15.24 -10.16 7.21
CA ILE A 151 -14.60 -9.02 6.56
C ILE A 151 -14.03 -9.46 5.20
N ILE A 152 -14.35 -8.71 4.15
CA ILE A 152 -13.72 -8.83 2.83
C ILE A 152 -13.10 -7.47 2.48
N SER A 153 -11.87 -7.47 1.97
CA SER A 153 -11.20 -6.25 1.51
C SER A 153 -10.82 -6.33 0.02
N TYR A 154 -10.95 -5.22 -0.69
CA TYR A 154 -10.45 -5.08 -2.07
C TYR A 154 -9.93 -3.67 -2.36
N GLU A 155 -8.96 -3.58 -3.27
CA GLU A 155 -8.35 -2.30 -3.65
C GLU A 155 -9.09 -1.65 -4.84
N PRO A 156 -9.77 -0.50 -4.64
CA PRO A 156 -10.34 0.27 -5.75
C PRO A 156 -9.27 0.87 -6.67
N ARG A 157 -9.45 0.73 -7.99
CA ARG A 157 -8.52 1.26 -9.01
C ARG A 157 -8.83 2.69 -9.49
N LYS A 158 -10.08 3.13 -9.39
CA LYS A 158 -10.51 4.45 -9.90
C LYS A 158 -11.52 5.09 -8.93
N PHE A 159 -11.41 6.40 -8.77
CA PHE A 159 -12.30 7.20 -7.92
C PHE A 159 -12.98 8.29 -8.75
N LYS A 160 -14.30 8.44 -8.62
CA LYS A 160 -15.06 9.54 -9.21
C LYS A 160 -16.22 9.92 -8.27
N GLY A 161 -16.14 11.10 -7.66
CA GLY A 161 -17.13 11.56 -6.67
C GLY A 161 -17.01 10.90 -5.28
N GLY A 162 -17.94 11.23 -4.37
CA GLY A 162 -18.01 10.65 -3.03
C GLY A 162 -17.54 11.54 -1.88
N PHE A 163 -17.97 11.20 -0.66
CA PHE A 163 -17.70 11.94 0.59
C PHE A 163 -16.20 12.05 0.91
N LEU A 164 -15.45 10.96 0.73
CA LEU A 164 -14.00 10.93 0.97
C LEU A 164 -13.22 11.91 0.09
N LEU A 165 -13.58 12.05 -1.20
CA LEU A 165 -12.92 13.02 -2.08
C LEU A 165 -13.15 14.47 -1.65
N LYS A 166 -14.30 14.80 -1.05
CA LYS A 166 -14.60 16.14 -0.51
C LYS A 166 -13.80 16.42 0.77
N ALA A 167 -13.76 15.46 1.70
CA ALA A 167 -12.95 15.57 2.92
C ALA A 167 -11.44 15.69 2.59
N MET A 168 -10.96 14.94 1.60
CA MET A 168 -9.57 14.99 1.11
C MET A 168 -9.22 16.32 0.44
N LYS A 169 -10.12 16.92 -0.37
CA LYS A 169 -9.92 18.27 -0.93
C LYS A 169 -9.80 19.32 0.17
N LYS A 170 -10.62 19.22 1.22
CA LYS A 170 -10.63 20.15 2.36
C LYS A 170 -9.37 20.05 3.22
N GLN A 171 -8.84 18.84 3.45
CA GLN A 171 -7.54 18.64 4.11
C GLN A 171 -6.37 19.17 3.29
N LYS A 172 -6.35 18.91 1.97
CA LYS A 172 -5.29 19.40 1.06
C LYS A 172 -5.27 20.93 0.96
N GLN A 173 -6.45 21.58 0.99
CA GLN A 173 -6.57 23.04 1.07
C GLN A 173 -6.08 23.59 2.41
N LYS A 174 -6.40 22.94 3.54
CA LYS A 174 -5.87 23.33 4.87
C LYS A 174 -4.35 23.19 4.99
N GLN A 175 -3.75 22.16 4.39
CA GLN A 175 -2.29 21.97 4.38
C GLN A 175 -1.59 23.00 3.50
N LYS A 176 -2.13 23.30 2.30
CA LYS A 176 -1.61 24.41 1.47
C LYS A 176 -1.68 25.76 2.20
N ALA A 177 -2.82 26.07 2.81
CA ALA A 177 -2.97 27.30 3.59
C ALA A 177 -1.96 27.41 4.74
N LYS A 178 -1.63 26.31 5.43
CA LYS A 178 -0.57 26.30 6.47
C LYS A 178 0.84 26.46 5.89
N ALA A 179 1.13 25.88 4.72
CA ALA A 179 2.44 26.01 4.07
C ALA A 179 2.68 27.44 3.55
N ASP A 180 1.66 28.08 2.98
CA ASP A 180 1.75 29.46 2.48
C ASP A 180 1.96 30.47 3.62
N ILE A 181 1.32 30.27 4.77
CA ILE A 181 1.52 31.09 5.98
C ILE A 181 2.93 30.93 6.58
N THR A 182 3.57 29.76 6.38
CA THR A 182 4.93 29.49 6.90
C THR A 182 6.02 29.98 5.93
N SER A 183 5.70 30.17 4.65
CA SER A 183 6.62 30.71 3.64
C SER A 183 6.60 32.25 3.53
N THR A 184 5.73 32.93 4.28
CA THR A 184 5.60 34.40 4.30
C THR A 184 6.13 35.02 5.61
N LYS A 185 6.82 34.22 6.44
CA LYS A 185 7.62 34.66 7.58
C LYS A 185 9.08 34.31 7.33
#